data_AF-A0AAV6FGR9-F1
#
_entry.id   AF-A0AAV6FGR9-F1
#
_cell.length_a   1.000
_cell.length_b   1.000
_cell.length_c   1.000
_cell.angle_alpha   90.00
_cell.angle_beta   90.00
_cell.angle_gamma   90.00
#
_symmetry.space_group_name_H-M   'P 1'
#
loop_
_entity.id
_entity.type
_entity.pdbx_description
1 polymer ?
#
loop_
_entity_poly.entity_id
_entity_poly.type
_entity_poly.pdbx_seq_one_letter_code
_entity_poly.pdbx_strand_id
1 'polypeptide(L)'
;MGDAPAEAPAAAPAAGGDFSADQIEDFKEAFGLFDKVGDNQVGYNQVADIMRALGQNPTNGEVKKLLGSPSVEDMANKRMAFDAFLPLLAQQDKVQKGTYDDYVEGLRVFDKEGNGTVLGAELRIVLGTMGEKMKEDEIDALMTGQEDDNGCVNYEAFVKHVMSV
;
A
#
# COMPACT_ATOMS: atom_id res chain seq x y z
N MET A 1 49.78 25.99 -10.82
CA MET A 1 48.38 26.24 -11.25
C MET A 1 47.74 24.90 -11.55
N GLY A 2 46.81 24.49 -10.71
CA GLY A 2 46.12 23.20 -10.82
C GLY A 2 45.66 22.76 -9.44
N ASP A 3 44.94 23.66 -8.77
CA ASP A 3 44.14 23.34 -7.59
C ASP A 3 43.17 22.23 -7.98
N ALA A 4 43.26 21.07 -7.32
CA ALA A 4 42.23 20.04 -7.39
C ALA A 4 41.94 19.58 -5.95
N PRO A 5 40.66 19.43 -5.61
CA PRO A 5 40.14 19.90 -4.34
C PRO A 5 40.19 18.81 -3.27
N ALA A 6 40.22 19.28 -2.03
CA ALA A 6 40.07 18.48 -0.83
C ALA A 6 38.84 17.54 -0.93
N GLU A 7 39.10 16.24 -0.85
CA GLU A 7 38.10 15.22 -0.60
C GLU A 7 37.48 15.52 0.78
N ALA A 8 36.25 16.02 0.76
CA ALA A 8 35.50 16.32 1.96
C ALA A 8 35.24 15.02 2.75
N PRO A 9 35.27 15.06 4.09
CA PRO A 9 35.12 13.87 4.90
C PRO A 9 33.71 13.31 4.73
N ALA A 10 33.62 12.03 4.36
CA ALA A 10 32.39 11.25 4.42
C ALA A 10 31.90 11.23 5.88
N ALA A 11 30.97 12.13 6.19
CA ALA A 11 30.40 12.28 7.52
C ALA A 11 29.00 11.67 7.57
N ALA A 12 28.90 10.66 8.43
CA ALA A 12 27.74 10.11 9.13
C ALA A 12 26.77 9.17 8.38
N PRO A 13 26.57 7.93 8.90
CA PRO A 13 25.40 7.13 8.58
C PRO A 13 24.22 7.64 9.42
N ALA A 14 23.19 8.17 8.77
CA ALA A 14 21.95 8.56 9.43
C ALA A 14 20.76 7.88 8.72
N ALA A 15 20.18 6.89 9.40
CA ALA A 15 18.79 6.43 9.29
C ALA A 15 18.15 6.21 7.90
N GLY A 16 18.93 5.91 6.85
CA GLY A 16 18.45 5.62 5.49
C GLY A 16 19.08 4.37 4.86
N GLY A 17 19.51 3.40 5.67
CA GLY A 17 20.33 2.28 5.19
C GLY A 17 19.69 1.35 4.15
N ASP A 18 18.39 1.47 3.89
CA ASP A 18 17.64 0.63 2.96
C ASP A 18 17.28 1.33 1.62
N PHE A 19 17.47 2.64 1.49
CA PHE A 19 17.04 3.40 0.29
C PHE A 19 18.14 4.34 -0.23
N SER A 20 18.20 4.54 -1.55
CA SER A 20 19.16 5.48 -2.16
C SER A 20 18.78 6.94 -1.92
N ALA A 21 19.73 7.86 -2.11
CA ALA A 21 19.48 9.30 -1.97
C ALA A 21 18.35 9.79 -2.90
N ASP A 22 18.34 9.30 -4.15
CA ASP A 22 17.29 9.63 -5.13
C ASP A 22 15.92 9.12 -4.66
N GLN A 23 15.82 7.89 -4.16
CA GLN A 23 14.57 7.34 -3.62
C GLN A 23 14.07 8.13 -2.41
N ILE A 24 14.98 8.53 -1.52
CA ILE A 24 14.63 9.35 -0.36
C ILE A 24 14.09 10.72 -0.81
N GLU A 25 14.63 11.29 -1.89
CA GLU A 25 14.14 12.53 -2.48
C GLU A 25 12.72 12.35 -3.06
N ASP A 26 12.48 11.30 -3.85
CA ASP A 26 11.14 10.93 -4.35
C ASP A 26 10.14 10.74 -3.20
N PHE A 27 10.54 10.04 -2.13
CA PHE A 27 9.68 9.83 -0.96
C PHE A 27 9.36 11.13 -0.25
N LYS A 28 10.32 12.04 -0.17
CA LYS A 28 10.15 13.35 0.46
C LYS A 28 9.23 14.24 -0.36
N GLU A 29 9.34 14.21 -1.68
CA GLU A 29 8.41 14.90 -2.59
C GLU A 29 6.99 14.37 -2.42
N ALA A 30 6.80 13.04 -2.45
CA ALA A 30 5.49 12.43 -2.22
C ALA A 30 4.93 12.79 -0.84
N PHE A 31 5.74 12.75 0.20
CA PHE A 31 5.35 13.14 1.57
C PHE A 31 4.93 14.61 1.64
N GLY A 32 5.64 15.48 0.92
CA GLY A 32 5.32 16.91 0.79
C GLY A 32 3.98 17.19 0.13
N LEU A 33 3.49 16.31 -0.76
CA LEU A 33 2.15 16.44 -1.36
C LEU A 33 1.02 16.28 -0.33
N PHE A 34 1.26 15.54 0.75
CA PHE A 34 0.28 15.29 1.81
C PHE A 34 0.43 16.24 3.00
N ASP A 35 1.60 16.86 3.18
CA ASP A 35 1.85 17.87 4.20
C ASP A 35 1.20 19.22 3.83
N LYS A 36 -0.04 19.39 4.29
CA LYS A 36 -0.80 20.64 4.10
C LYS A 36 -0.27 21.82 4.92
N VAL A 37 0.56 21.57 5.94
CA VAL A 37 1.02 22.57 6.90
C VAL A 37 2.41 23.08 6.55
N GLY A 38 3.22 22.25 5.88
CA GLY A 38 4.59 22.57 5.46
C GLY A 38 5.62 22.41 6.59
N ASP A 39 5.30 21.64 7.63
CA ASP A 39 6.18 21.36 8.77
C ASP A 39 6.93 20.02 8.65
N ASN A 40 6.93 19.42 7.46
CA ASN A 40 7.52 18.11 7.17
C ASN A 40 6.93 16.99 8.03
N GLN A 41 5.64 17.08 8.33
CA GLN A 41 4.88 16.06 9.06
C GLN A 41 3.56 15.71 8.39
N VAL A 42 3.14 14.47 8.49
CA VAL A 42 1.83 14.00 7.97
C VAL A 42 1.01 13.39 9.08
N GLY A 43 -0.32 13.45 8.96
CA GLY A 43 -1.20 12.78 9.90
C GLY A 43 -1.02 11.27 9.84
N TYR A 44 -1.17 10.58 10.98
CA TYR A 44 -1.10 9.11 11.02
C TYR A 44 -2.14 8.46 10.10
N ASN A 45 -3.30 9.11 9.91
CA ASN A 45 -4.33 8.70 8.96
C ASN A 45 -3.92 8.79 7.48
N GLN A 46 -2.90 9.56 7.12
CA GLN A 46 -2.42 9.72 5.74
C GLN A 46 -1.29 8.75 5.40
N VAL A 47 -0.67 8.11 6.39
CA VAL A 47 0.49 7.22 6.19
C VAL A 47 0.17 6.10 5.20
N ALA A 48 -1.03 5.52 5.27
CA ALA A 48 -1.43 4.45 4.37
C ALA A 48 -1.54 4.92 2.91
N ASP A 49 -2.08 6.12 2.68
CA ASP A 49 -2.22 6.70 1.34
C ASP A 49 -0.86 7.09 0.75
N ILE A 50 0.06 7.60 1.57
CA ILE A 50 1.43 7.93 1.15
C ILE A 50 2.17 6.65 0.75
N MET A 51 2.09 5.59 1.56
CA MET A 51 2.71 4.31 1.22
C MET A 51 2.19 3.77 -0.12
N ARG A 52 0.88 3.83 -0.34
CA ARG A 52 0.24 3.43 -1.62
C ARG A 52 0.70 4.29 -2.79
N ALA A 53 0.80 5.60 -2.60
CA ALA A 53 1.35 6.52 -3.61
C ALA A 53 2.82 6.20 -3.95
N LEU A 54 3.56 5.59 -3.02
CA LEU A 54 4.93 5.11 -3.21
C LEU A 54 5.02 3.66 -3.72
N GLY A 55 3.90 3.04 -4.11
CA GLY A 55 3.84 1.68 -4.66
C GLY A 55 3.99 0.56 -3.60
N GLN A 56 4.06 0.93 -2.33
CA GLN A 56 3.89 -0.01 -1.22
C GLN A 56 2.38 -0.10 -1.02
N ASN A 57 1.75 -1.24 -1.31
CA ASN A 57 0.30 -1.41 -1.18
C ASN A 57 -0.04 -2.09 0.16
N PRO A 58 0.19 -1.47 1.35
CA PRO A 58 -0.13 -2.09 2.62
C PRO A 58 -1.65 -2.10 2.85
N THR A 59 -2.07 -3.07 3.64
CA THR A 59 -3.39 -3.06 4.28
C THR A 59 -3.42 -2.02 5.41
N ASN A 60 -4.60 -1.50 5.73
CA ASN A 60 -4.79 -0.57 6.84
C ASN A 60 -4.36 -1.20 8.18
N GLY A 61 -4.59 -2.50 8.34
CA GLY A 61 -4.14 -3.29 9.48
C GLY A 61 -2.62 -3.38 9.60
N GLU A 62 -1.89 -3.53 8.49
CA GLU A 62 -0.43 -3.50 8.47
C GLU A 62 0.10 -2.12 8.85
N VAL A 63 -0.43 -1.05 8.24
CA VAL A 63 -0.05 0.32 8.60
C VAL A 63 -0.30 0.58 10.08
N LYS A 64 -1.45 0.16 10.61
CA LYS A 64 -1.75 0.30 12.04
C LYS A 64 -0.74 -0.46 12.91
N LYS A 65 -0.30 -1.65 12.50
CA LYS A 65 0.76 -2.40 13.20
C LYS A 65 2.11 -1.69 13.13
N LEU A 66 2.49 -1.19 11.95
CA LEU A 66 3.72 -0.41 11.74
C LEU A 66 3.77 0.84 12.63
N LEU A 67 2.63 1.51 12.80
CA LEU A 67 2.46 2.67 13.67
C LEU A 67 2.42 2.33 15.17
N GLY A 68 2.53 1.05 15.56
CA GLY A 68 2.52 0.61 16.96
C GLY A 68 1.12 0.43 17.55
N SER A 69 0.11 0.11 16.73
CA SER A 69 -1.30 -0.02 17.12
C SER A 69 -1.90 1.22 17.81
N PRO A 70 -1.82 2.40 17.18
CA PRO A 70 -2.39 3.62 17.72
C PRO A 70 -3.91 3.53 17.90
N SER A 71 -4.44 4.25 18.87
CA SER A 71 -5.88 4.47 19.07
C SER A 71 -6.48 5.30 17.93
N VAL A 72 -7.81 5.34 17.83
CA VAL A 72 -8.50 6.19 16.82
C VAL A 72 -8.18 7.68 17.02
N GLU A 73 -8.12 8.12 18.28
CA GLU A 73 -7.72 9.49 18.62
C GLU A 73 -6.27 9.79 18.22
N ASP A 74 -5.38 8.81 18.36
CA ASP A 74 -4.00 8.94 17.91
C ASP A 74 -3.92 9.04 16.39
N MET A 75 -4.66 8.21 15.66
CA MET A 75 -4.72 8.29 14.19
C MET A 75 -5.23 9.65 13.69
N ALA A 76 -6.12 10.31 14.45
CA ALA A 76 -6.69 11.60 14.09
C ALA A 76 -5.84 12.81 14.52
N ASN A 77 -5.11 12.71 15.63
CA ASN A 77 -4.40 13.85 16.23
C ASN A 77 -2.88 13.76 16.14
N LYS A 78 -2.30 12.57 16.00
CA LYS A 78 -0.85 12.40 15.90
C LYS A 78 -0.38 12.63 14.48
N ARG A 79 0.81 13.22 14.41
CA ARG A 79 1.54 13.45 13.18
C ARG A 79 2.90 12.76 13.26
N MET A 80 3.40 12.36 12.11
CA MET A 80 4.66 11.66 11.93
C MET A 80 5.60 12.54 11.13
N ALA A 81 6.84 12.68 11.57
CA ALA A 81 7.90 13.31 10.80
C ALA A 81 8.47 12.34 9.75
N PHE A 82 9.02 12.89 8.67
CA PHE A 82 9.60 12.10 7.58
C PHE A 82 10.67 11.08 8.04
N ASP A 83 11.56 11.48 8.96
CA ASP A 83 12.59 10.57 9.51
C ASP A 83 12.00 9.34 10.22
N ALA A 84 10.80 9.47 10.81
CA ALA A 84 10.11 8.35 11.45
C ALA A 84 9.31 7.50 10.45
N PHE A 85 9.03 8.02 9.25
CA PHE A 85 8.31 7.31 8.19
C PHE A 85 9.23 6.35 7.40
N LEU A 86 10.47 6.75 7.11
CA LEU A 86 11.45 5.93 6.39
C LEU A 86 11.61 4.48 6.90
N PRO A 87 11.80 4.23 8.22
CA PRO A 87 11.93 2.86 8.71
C PRO A 87 10.64 2.04 8.53
N LEU A 88 9.46 2.67 8.56
CA LEU A 88 8.20 1.98 8.31
C LEU A 88 8.08 1.56 6.84
N LEU A 89 8.52 2.43 5.94
CA LEU A 89 8.56 2.14 4.50
C LEU A 89 9.54 0.99 4.20
N ALA A 90 10.74 1.02 4.80
CA ALA A 90 11.74 -0.06 4.66
C ALA A 90 11.22 -1.40 5.19
N GLN A 91 10.46 -1.37 6.30
CA GLN A 91 9.84 -2.58 6.83
C GLN A 91 8.76 -3.11 5.88
N GLN A 92 7.93 -2.23 5.31
CA GLN A 92 6.87 -2.62 4.38
C GLN A 92 7.42 -3.14 3.04
N ASP A 93 8.52 -2.57 2.55
CA ASP A 93 9.17 -3.01 1.30
C ASP A 93 9.67 -4.45 1.36
N LYS A 94 10.03 -4.90 2.57
CA LYS A 94 10.46 -6.28 2.84
C LYS A 94 9.30 -7.26 3.00
N VAL A 95 8.05 -6.78 3.06
CA VAL A 95 6.88 -7.65 3.20
C VAL A 95 6.63 -8.36 1.87
N GLN A 96 6.58 -9.68 1.91
CA GLN A 96 6.25 -10.50 0.75
C GLN A 96 4.82 -10.16 0.28
N LYS A 97 4.72 -9.55 -0.90
CA LYS A 97 3.43 -9.32 -1.57
C LYS A 97 2.92 -10.64 -2.13
N GLY A 98 1.61 -10.85 -2.09
CA GLY A 98 0.98 -12.01 -2.72
C GLY A 98 1.24 -12.00 -4.23
N THR A 99 1.45 -13.18 -4.80
CA THR A 99 1.62 -13.31 -6.25
C THR A 99 0.26 -13.47 -6.94
N TYR A 100 0.22 -13.26 -8.25
CA TYR A 100 -0.96 -13.56 -9.06
C TYR A 100 -1.52 -14.96 -8.79
N ASP A 101 -0.64 -15.96 -8.70
CA ASP A 101 -1.00 -17.35 -8.48
C ASP A 101 -1.65 -17.55 -7.09
N ASP A 102 -1.11 -16.90 -6.05
CA ASP A 102 -1.69 -16.95 -4.69
C ASP A 102 -3.14 -16.44 -4.66
N TYR A 103 -3.41 -15.34 -5.37
CA TYR A 103 -4.74 -14.75 -5.42
C TYR A 103 -5.72 -15.60 -6.24
N VAL A 104 -5.27 -16.14 -7.38
CA VAL A 104 -6.08 -17.01 -8.23
C VAL A 104 -6.44 -18.30 -7.50
N GLU A 105 -5.47 -18.96 -6.86
CA GLU A 105 -5.71 -20.17 -6.08
C GLU A 105 -6.63 -19.91 -4.88
N GLY A 106 -6.53 -18.74 -4.24
CA GLY A 106 -7.45 -18.31 -3.19
C GLY A 106 -8.90 -18.16 -3.68
N LEU A 107 -9.10 -17.59 -4.86
CA LEU A 107 -10.44 -17.41 -5.45
C LEU A 107 -11.00 -18.71 -6.05
N ARG A 108 -10.14 -19.62 -6.49
CA ARG A 108 -10.53 -20.93 -7.03
C ARG A 108 -11.33 -21.78 -6.04
N VAL A 109 -11.16 -21.57 -4.74
CA VAL A 109 -11.95 -22.26 -3.69
C VAL A 109 -13.45 -21.96 -3.81
N PHE A 110 -13.82 -20.83 -4.41
CA PHE A 110 -15.21 -20.44 -4.65
C PHE A 110 -15.76 -20.91 -6.00
N ASP A 111 -14.88 -21.30 -6.94
CA ASP A 111 -15.26 -21.86 -8.25
C ASP A 111 -15.58 -23.36 -8.13
N LYS A 112 -16.82 -23.65 -7.71
CA LYS A 112 -17.29 -25.04 -7.52
C LYS A 112 -17.38 -25.82 -8.83
N GLU A 113 -17.53 -25.12 -9.96
CA GLU A 113 -17.70 -25.72 -11.28
C GLU A 113 -16.37 -25.91 -12.02
N GLY A 114 -15.30 -25.26 -11.55
CA GLY A 114 -13.97 -25.29 -12.17
C GLY A 114 -13.94 -24.59 -13.54
N ASN A 115 -14.83 -23.62 -13.77
CA ASN A 115 -15.02 -22.97 -15.06
C ASN A 115 -14.25 -21.64 -15.20
N GLY A 116 -13.51 -21.22 -14.17
CA GLY A 116 -12.77 -19.97 -14.20
C GLY A 116 -13.59 -18.75 -13.76
N THR A 117 -14.79 -18.96 -13.21
CA THR A 117 -15.68 -17.87 -12.78
C THR A 117 -16.25 -18.09 -11.38
N VAL A 118 -16.60 -16.99 -10.72
CA VAL A 118 -17.30 -16.98 -9.44
C VAL A 118 -18.49 -16.03 -9.53
N LEU A 119 -19.54 -16.27 -8.75
CA LEU A 119 -20.68 -15.36 -8.73
C LEU A 119 -20.25 -14.01 -8.12
N GLY A 120 -20.53 -12.90 -8.81
CA GLY A 120 -20.15 -11.56 -8.33
C GLY A 120 -20.71 -11.27 -6.94
N ALA A 121 -21.92 -11.75 -6.65
CA ALA A 121 -22.52 -11.68 -5.32
C ALA A 121 -21.72 -12.43 -4.24
N GLU A 122 -21.15 -13.61 -4.54
CA GLU A 122 -20.29 -14.34 -3.60
C GLU A 122 -18.96 -13.59 -3.40
N LEU A 123 -18.37 -13.07 -4.48
CA LEU A 123 -17.12 -12.31 -4.40
C LEU A 123 -17.27 -11.03 -3.56
N ARG A 124 -18.39 -10.30 -3.72
CA ARG A 124 -18.74 -9.13 -2.89
C ARG A 124 -18.80 -9.49 -1.40
N ILE A 125 -19.41 -10.63 -1.06
CA ILE A 125 -19.47 -11.11 0.34
C ILE A 125 -18.06 -11.42 0.85
N VAL A 126 -17.23 -12.10 0.06
CA VAL A 126 -15.85 -12.43 0.44
C VAL A 126 -15.05 -11.15 0.74
N LEU A 127 -15.09 -10.15 -0.13
CA LEU A 127 -14.39 -8.86 0.05
C LEU A 127 -14.87 -8.06 1.26
N GLY A 128 -16.15 -8.18 1.63
CA GLY A 128 -16.72 -7.51 2.80
C GLY A 128 -16.57 -8.26 4.14
N THR A 129 -16.28 -9.56 4.11
CA THR A 129 -16.33 -10.41 5.31
C THR A 129 -15.01 -11.09 5.65
N MET A 130 -14.17 -11.42 4.66
CA MET A 130 -12.90 -12.12 4.86
C MET A 130 -11.72 -11.15 4.81
N GLY A 131 -10.77 -11.32 5.73
CA GLY A 131 -9.55 -10.51 5.79
C GLY A 131 -9.80 -9.08 6.26
N GLU A 132 -9.17 -8.11 5.59
CA GLU A 132 -9.42 -6.69 5.82
C GLU A 132 -10.71 -6.29 5.10
N LYS A 133 -11.75 -6.02 5.90
CA LYS A 133 -13.07 -5.69 5.37
C LYS A 133 -13.04 -4.40 4.58
N MET A 134 -13.46 -4.48 3.33
CA MET A 134 -13.68 -3.32 2.48
C MET A 134 -15.08 -2.76 2.70
N LYS A 135 -15.26 -1.44 2.51
CA LYS A 135 -16.60 -0.82 2.55
C LYS A 135 -17.36 -1.13 1.27
N GLU A 136 -18.69 -1.08 1.34
CA GLU A 136 -19.56 -1.35 0.19
C GLU A 136 -19.22 -0.46 -1.01
N ASP A 137 -18.92 0.82 -0.80
CA ASP A 137 -18.52 1.75 -1.88
C ASP A 137 -17.19 1.35 -2.54
N GLU A 138 -16.23 0.83 -1.76
CA GLU A 138 -14.92 0.38 -2.28
C GLU A 138 -15.08 -0.93 -3.07
N ILE A 139 -15.93 -1.83 -2.59
CA ILE A 139 -16.27 -3.08 -3.28
C ILE A 139 -17.00 -2.77 -4.59
N ASP A 140 -17.95 -1.84 -4.59
CA ASP A 140 -18.72 -1.50 -5.79
C ASP A 140 -17.83 -0.89 -6.88
N ALA A 141 -16.91 0.01 -6.48
CA ALA A 141 -15.90 0.55 -7.39
C ALA A 141 -15.02 -0.55 -8.00
N LEU A 142 -14.65 -1.56 -7.20
CA LEU A 142 -13.82 -2.69 -7.64
C LEU A 142 -14.56 -3.67 -8.56
N MET A 143 -15.87 -3.88 -8.32
CA MET A 143 -16.72 -4.79 -9.09
C MET A 143 -17.26 -4.16 -10.38
N THR A 144 -17.18 -2.85 -10.52
CA THR A 144 -17.69 -2.12 -11.68
C THR A 144 -17.04 -2.64 -12.97
N GLY A 145 -17.87 -3.20 -13.87
CA GLY A 145 -17.42 -3.73 -15.16
C GLY A 145 -16.71 -5.08 -15.11
N GLN A 146 -16.71 -5.77 -13.97
CA GLN A 146 -16.11 -7.11 -13.82
C GLN A 146 -17.13 -8.24 -14.02
N GLU A 147 -18.40 -7.95 -13.80
CA GLU A 147 -19.51 -8.90 -13.93
C GLU A 147 -19.94 -9.03 -15.40
N ASP A 148 -20.15 -10.26 -15.87
CA ASP A 148 -20.74 -10.56 -17.17
C ASP A 148 -22.28 -10.46 -17.16
N ASP A 149 -22.93 -10.76 -18.29
CA ASP A 149 -24.40 -10.74 -18.43
C ASP A 149 -25.13 -11.69 -17.45
N ASN A 150 -24.41 -12.67 -16.88
CA ASN A 150 -24.93 -13.63 -15.92
C ASN A 150 -24.61 -13.27 -14.46
N GLY A 151 -23.92 -12.14 -14.22
CA GLY A 151 -23.45 -11.75 -12.90
C GLY A 151 -22.25 -12.58 -12.41
N CYS A 152 -21.52 -13.20 -13.32
CA CYS A 152 -20.31 -13.96 -13.01
C CYS A 152 -19.06 -13.11 -13.25
N VAL A 153 -18.03 -13.33 -12.43
CA VAL A 153 -16.73 -12.65 -12.51
C VAL A 153 -15.67 -13.68 -12.86
N ASN A 154 -14.92 -13.44 -13.94
CA ASN A 154 -13.72 -14.21 -14.24
C ASN A 154 -12.59 -13.80 -13.27
N TYR A 155 -12.26 -14.67 -12.31
CA TYR A 155 -11.33 -14.30 -11.23
C TYR A 155 -9.89 -14.07 -11.72
N GLU A 156 -9.47 -14.72 -12.80
CA GLU A 156 -8.15 -14.49 -13.40
C GLU A 156 -8.03 -13.07 -13.99
N ALA A 157 -9.04 -12.66 -14.77
CA ALA A 157 -9.13 -11.31 -15.30
C ALA A 157 -9.26 -10.28 -14.19
N PHE A 158 -10.07 -10.57 -13.17
CA PHE A 158 -10.25 -9.73 -12.00
C PHE A 158 -8.93 -9.52 -11.24
N VAL A 159 -8.18 -10.59 -10.93
CA VAL A 159 -6.89 -10.48 -10.23
C VAL A 159 -5.89 -9.70 -11.08
N LYS A 160 -5.82 -9.92 -12.40
CA LYS A 160 -4.98 -9.12 -13.30
C LYS A 160 -5.36 -7.65 -13.28
N HIS A 161 -6.66 -7.35 -13.28
CA HIS A 161 -7.14 -5.99 -13.17
C HIS A 161 -6.66 -5.37 -11.86
N VAL A 162 -6.92 -6.01 -10.72
CA VAL A 162 -6.55 -5.53 -9.37
C VAL A 162 -5.04 -5.36 -9.18
N MET A 163 -4.22 -6.23 -9.78
CA MET A 163 -2.76 -6.15 -9.68
C MET A 163 -2.12 -5.17 -10.69
N SER A 164 -2.88 -4.70 -11.67
CA SER A 164 -2.40 -3.76 -12.70
C SER A 164 -2.73 -2.29 -12.39
N VAL A 165 -3.59 -2.04 -11.40
CA VAL A 165 -3.90 -0.69 -10.87
C VAL A 165 -2.90 -0.30 -9.80
#